data_AF-A0A950W6B3-F1
#
_entry.id   AF-A0A950W6B3-F1
#
_cell.length_a   1.000
_cell.length_b   1.000
_cell.length_c   1.000
_cell.angle_alpha   90.00
_cell.angle_beta   90.00
_cell.angle_gamma   90.00
#
_symmetry.space_group_name_H-M   'P 1'
#
loop_
_entity.id
_entity.type
_entity.pdbx_description
1 polymer ?
#
loop_
_entity_poly.entity_id
_entity_poly.type
_entity_poly.pdbx_seq_one_letter_code
_entity_poly.pdbx_strand_id
1 'polypeptide(L)'
;MRTKNATGPADHRVSRGPGRAGLGAEGQAGFEMANLRPERTGLPFVVFISQKGGARHDVRVKVARAPKVRPSEIVTVALRPSVRVIRGRLDPRDLDLLRHWLEINEQVIVDYWNGDIEYTEDALSALRQIEH
;
A
#
# COMPACT_ATOMS: atom_id res chain seq x y z
N MET A 1 -9.61 66.45 27.81
CA MET A 1 -10.73 65.72 28.44
C MET A 1 -10.80 64.33 27.81
N ARG A 2 -10.49 63.30 28.62
CA ARG A 2 -10.71 61.84 28.48
C ARG A 2 -10.25 61.09 27.21
N THR A 3 -9.09 60.47 27.41
CA THR A 3 -8.66 59.13 26.96
C THR A 3 -9.76 58.11 26.64
N LYS A 4 -9.49 57.26 25.65
CA LYS A 4 -9.95 55.87 25.63
C LYS A 4 -8.80 54.96 25.17
N ASN A 5 -8.17 54.31 26.16
CA ASN A 5 -7.47 53.04 25.99
C ASN A 5 -8.53 51.92 26.00
N ALA A 6 -8.36 50.92 25.15
CA ALA A 6 -8.85 49.55 25.36
C ALA A 6 -7.96 48.62 24.52
N THR A 7 -7.00 47.93 25.16
CA THR A 7 -7.10 46.52 25.58
C THR A 7 -6.73 45.58 24.43
N GLY A 8 -5.52 45.00 24.49
CA GLY A 8 -5.16 43.80 23.70
C GLY A 8 -6.03 42.60 24.11
N PRO A 9 -5.99 41.47 23.38
CA PRO A 9 -4.93 40.52 23.72
C PRO A 9 -4.46 39.60 22.58
N ALA A 10 -3.46 38.80 22.95
CA ALA A 10 -3.21 37.42 22.53
C ALA A 10 -2.62 37.19 21.13
N ASP A 11 -1.29 37.27 21.13
CA ASP A 11 -0.41 36.26 20.54
C ASP A 11 -1.07 34.86 20.55
N HIS A 12 -1.53 34.42 19.37
CA HIS A 12 -1.75 33.01 19.08
C HIS A 12 -0.75 32.62 18.01
N ARG A 13 0.44 32.25 18.48
CA ARG A 13 1.34 31.35 17.76
C ARG A 13 0.52 30.17 17.24
N VAL A 14 0.22 30.18 15.95
CA VAL A 14 -0.13 28.96 15.23
C VAL A 14 1.17 28.16 15.16
N SER A 15 1.39 27.37 16.19
CA SER A 15 2.35 26.28 16.19
C SER A 15 2.04 25.42 14.98
N ARG A 16 2.90 25.54 13.96
CA ARG A 16 2.99 24.59 12.86
C ARG A 16 3.24 23.22 13.47
N GLY A 17 2.19 22.43 13.66
CA GLY A 17 2.33 21.01 13.97
C GLY A 17 3.06 20.35 12.79
N PRO A 18 4.17 19.63 13.02
CA PRO A 18 4.80 18.90 11.95
C PRO A 18 4.03 17.60 11.71
N GLY A 19 3.77 17.31 10.43
CA GLY A 19 3.79 15.95 9.93
C GLY A 19 2.50 15.14 10.04
N ARG A 20 1.52 15.44 9.18
CA ARG A 20 0.96 14.33 8.40
C ARG A 20 1.95 14.05 7.27
N ALA A 21 2.94 13.23 7.57
CA ALA A 21 3.71 12.56 6.54
C ALA A 21 2.73 11.65 5.80
N GLY A 22 2.10 12.20 4.76
CA GLY A 22 1.57 11.41 3.67
C GLY A 22 2.68 10.45 3.26
N LEU A 23 2.31 9.18 3.16
CA LEU A 23 3.17 8.10 2.70
C LEU A 23 3.97 8.61 1.50
N GLY A 24 5.29 8.65 1.68
CA GLY A 24 6.22 9.38 0.81
C GLY A 24 5.99 9.09 -0.66
N ALA A 25 6.03 10.17 -1.43
CA ALA A 25 5.81 10.23 -2.86
C ALA A 25 6.73 9.29 -3.65
N GLU A 26 6.14 8.34 -4.36
CA GLU A 26 6.62 7.87 -5.65
C GLU A 26 5.44 7.99 -6.63
N GLY A 27 5.47 8.99 -7.51
CA GLY A 27 4.54 9.14 -8.63
C GLY A 27 3.10 9.52 -8.25
N GLN A 28 2.78 10.79 -8.42
CA GLN A 28 1.46 11.42 -8.21
C GLN A 28 0.30 10.57 -8.78
N ALA A 29 -0.77 10.47 -7.98
CA ALA A 29 -1.93 9.56 -8.09
C ALA A 29 -1.64 8.08 -7.74
N GLY A 30 -1.22 7.82 -6.50
CA GLY A 30 -1.29 6.48 -5.95
C GLY A 30 -2.75 6.14 -5.70
N PHE A 31 -3.31 5.21 -6.49
CA PHE A 31 -4.61 4.62 -6.19
C PHE A 31 -4.61 4.04 -4.77
N GLU A 32 -5.76 4.11 -4.11
CA GLU A 32 -5.94 3.49 -2.80
C GLU A 32 -5.64 1.99 -2.91
N MET A 33 -4.80 1.48 -2.01
CA MET A 33 -4.41 0.08 -2.03
C MET A 33 -5.52 -0.78 -1.43
N ALA A 34 -5.81 -1.91 -2.07
CA ALA A 34 -6.68 -2.93 -1.49
C ALA A 34 -5.88 -3.83 -0.53
N ASN A 35 -6.38 -3.99 0.70
CA ASN A 35 -5.75 -4.81 1.73
C ASN A 35 -6.37 -6.21 1.72
N LEU A 36 -5.63 -7.19 1.22
CA LEU A 36 -6.03 -8.60 1.18
C LEU A 36 -5.66 -9.27 2.49
N ARG A 37 -6.68 -9.74 3.22
CA ARG A 37 -6.50 -10.44 4.50
C ARG A 37 -5.99 -11.87 4.27
N PRO A 38 -5.31 -12.48 5.26
CA PRO A 38 -4.91 -13.89 5.24
C PRO A 38 -5.99 -14.85 4.75
N GLU A 39 -7.25 -14.64 5.17
CA GLU A 39 -8.37 -15.53 4.83
C GLU A 39 -8.78 -15.43 3.35
N ARG A 40 -8.35 -14.38 2.63
CA ARG A 40 -8.62 -14.21 1.19
C ARG A 40 -7.50 -14.77 0.33
N THR A 41 -6.26 -14.73 0.82
CA THR A 41 -5.08 -15.16 0.05
C THR A 41 -4.63 -16.56 0.42
N GLY A 42 -4.98 -17.03 1.63
CA GLY A 42 -4.37 -18.21 2.22
C GLY A 42 -2.89 -17.97 2.56
N LEU A 43 -2.48 -16.72 2.86
CA LEU A 43 -1.09 -16.38 3.24
C LEU A 43 -1.02 -15.97 4.71
N PRO A 44 0.12 -16.16 5.41
CA PRO A 44 0.26 -15.80 6.82
C PRO A 44 0.46 -14.27 7.06
N PHE A 45 0.12 -13.43 6.08
CA PHE A 45 0.29 -11.98 6.13
C PHE A 45 -0.69 -11.26 5.18
N VAL A 46 -0.79 -9.94 5.35
CA VAL A 46 -1.61 -9.08 4.49
C VAL A 46 -0.85 -8.78 3.20
N VAL A 47 -1.54 -8.90 2.07
CA VAL A 47 -1.05 -8.45 0.76
C VAL A 47 -1.76 -7.16 0.38
N PHE A 48 -1.02 -6.21 -0.17
CA PHE A 48 -1.56 -4.95 -0.64
C PHE A 48 -1.35 -4.87 -2.15
N ILE A 49 -2.44 -4.67 -2.88
CA ILE A 49 -2.44 -4.50 -4.34
C ILE A 49 -2.98 -3.11 -4.70
N SER A 50 -2.57 -2.57 -5.84
CA SER A 50 -3.07 -1.31 -6.37
C SER A 50 -2.99 -1.33 -7.89
N GLN A 51 -3.75 -0.45 -8.53
CA GLN A 51 -3.51 -0.12 -9.94
C GLN A 51 -2.19 0.67 -10.10
N LYS A 52 -1.66 0.72 -11.32
CA LYS A 52 -0.37 1.35 -11.66
C LYS A 52 -0.35 2.85 -11.37
N GLY A 53 -1.43 3.56 -11.70
CA GLY A 53 -1.46 5.03 -11.69
C GLY A 53 -0.25 5.63 -12.41
N GLY A 54 0.46 6.55 -11.75
CA GLY A 54 1.65 7.22 -12.28
C GLY A 54 2.97 6.45 -12.12
N ALA A 55 2.95 5.17 -11.72
CA ALA A 55 4.16 4.42 -11.43
C ALA A 55 5.02 4.17 -12.69
N ARG A 56 6.34 4.37 -12.54
CA ARG A 56 7.36 4.12 -13.59
C ARG A 56 7.94 2.71 -13.56
N HIS A 57 7.54 1.89 -12.60
CA HIS A 57 7.99 0.52 -12.45
C HIS A 57 6.91 -0.47 -12.90
N ASP A 58 7.32 -1.71 -13.12
CA ASP A 58 6.40 -2.83 -13.39
C ASP A 58 5.64 -3.24 -12.11
N VAL A 59 4.75 -4.22 -12.22
CA VAL A 59 3.86 -4.72 -11.16
C VAL A 59 4.63 -5.06 -9.89
N ARG A 60 4.15 -4.51 -8.78
CA ARG A 60 4.63 -4.82 -7.43
C ARG A 60 3.45 -5.03 -6.50
N VAL A 61 3.64 -5.92 -5.54
CA VAL A 61 2.78 -6.02 -4.37
C VAL A 61 3.55 -5.57 -3.14
N LYS A 62 2.82 -5.10 -2.14
CA LYS A 62 3.40 -4.90 -0.80
C LYS A 62 2.85 -5.97 0.13
N VAL A 63 3.63 -6.35 1.14
CA VAL A 63 3.20 -7.29 2.17
C VAL A 63 3.60 -6.82 3.55
N ALA A 64 2.79 -7.16 4.55
CA ALA A 64 3.07 -6.87 5.96
C ALA A 64 2.34 -7.85 6.89
N ARG A 65 2.88 -8.03 8.11
CA ARG A 65 2.29 -8.93 9.13
C ARG A 65 0.88 -8.53 9.57
N ALA A 66 0.50 -7.27 9.41
CA ALA A 66 -0.80 -6.73 9.83
C ALA A 66 -1.25 -5.60 8.89
N PRO A 67 -2.54 -5.23 8.86
CA PRO A 67 -3.04 -4.15 8.00
C PRO A 67 -2.59 -2.75 8.44
N LYS A 68 -2.17 -2.59 9.71
CA LYS A 68 -1.63 -1.35 10.26
C LYS A 68 -0.21 -1.61 10.76
N VAL A 69 0.77 -1.13 10.00
CA VAL A 69 2.19 -1.26 10.33
C VAL A 69 2.95 0.02 10.01
N ARG A 70 4.15 0.17 10.56
CA ARG A 70 5.04 1.28 10.18
C ARG A 70 5.53 1.07 8.75
N PRO A 71 5.84 2.14 7.99
CA PRO A 71 6.40 2.00 6.64
C PRO A 71 7.68 1.16 6.56
N SER A 72 8.47 1.08 7.64
CA SER A 72 9.67 0.23 7.72
C SER A 72 9.38 -1.26 7.74
N GLU A 73 8.17 -1.66 8.13
CA GLU A 73 7.75 -3.07 8.26
C GLU A 73 7.10 -3.60 6.96
N ILE A 74 6.88 -2.73 5.97
CA ILE A 74 6.30 -3.11 4.69
C ILE A 74 7.39 -3.63 3.76
N VAL A 75 7.21 -4.86 3.27
CA VAL A 75 8.08 -5.45 2.24
C VAL A 75 7.46 -5.17 0.87
N THR A 76 8.29 -4.83 -0.11
CA THR A 76 7.87 -4.62 -1.51
C THR A 76 8.45 -5.73 -2.37
N VAL A 77 7.58 -6.42 -3.11
CA VAL A 77 7.92 -7.57 -3.94
C VAL A 77 7.51 -7.26 -5.37
N ALA A 78 8.46 -7.37 -6.31
CA ALA A 78 8.16 -7.29 -7.73
C ALA A 78 7.56 -8.61 -8.19
N LEU A 79 6.54 -8.55 -9.04
CA LEU A 79 5.95 -9.73 -9.70
C LEU A 79 6.72 -10.06 -10.99
N ARG A 80 6.98 -9.05 -11.81
CA ARG A 80 7.63 -9.18 -13.13
C ARG A 80 9.02 -8.51 -13.18
N PRO A 81 9.94 -9.01 -14.03
CA PRO A 81 9.87 -10.25 -14.81
C PRO A 81 10.02 -11.53 -13.96
N SER A 82 10.26 -11.40 -12.65
CA SER A 82 10.33 -12.51 -11.72
C SER A 82 9.99 -12.06 -10.30
N VAL A 83 9.36 -12.97 -9.53
CA VAL A 83 9.00 -12.74 -8.13
C VAL A 83 10.24 -12.56 -7.28
N ARG A 84 10.46 -11.35 -6.75
CA ARG A 84 11.62 -11.04 -5.89
C ARG A 84 11.38 -9.85 -4.98
N VAL A 85 12.00 -9.89 -3.80
CA VAL A 85 11.97 -8.76 -2.85
C VAL A 85 12.83 -7.62 -3.40
N ILE A 86 12.24 -6.42 -3.50
CA ILE A 86 12.92 -5.19 -3.92
C ILE A 86 13.26 -4.30 -2.73
N ARG A 87 12.44 -4.35 -1.67
CA ARG A 87 12.65 -3.58 -0.43
C ARG A 87 12.13 -4.35 0.78
N GLY A 88 12.88 -4.34 1.88
CA GLY A 88 12.52 -5.02 3.13
C GLY A 88 13.08 -6.44 3.20
N ARG A 89 12.60 -7.23 4.16
CA ARG A 89 12.98 -8.64 4.35
C ARG A 89 11.73 -9.48 4.53
N LEU A 90 11.64 -10.57 3.77
CA LEU A 90 10.63 -11.60 3.90
C LEU A 90 11.35 -12.93 4.14
N ASP A 91 10.81 -13.75 5.03
CA ASP A 91 11.35 -15.09 5.24
C ASP A 91 11.27 -15.91 3.93
N PRO A 92 12.25 -16.76 3.60
CA PRO A 92 12.22 -17.57 2.38
C PRO A 92 10.94 -18.40 2.23
N ARG A 93 10.43 -18.99 3.32
CA ARG A 93 9.18 -19.77 3.29
C ARG A 93 7.98 -18.88 2.98
N ASP A 94 7.93 -17.69 3.58
CA ASP A 94 6.89 -16.70 3.33
C ASP A 94 6.96 -16.18 1.86
N LEU A 95 8.17 -16.06 1.30
CA LEU A 95 8.38 -15.68 -0.11
C LEU A 95 7.95 -16.79 -1.07
N ASP A 96 8.17 -18.05 -0.74
CA ASP A 96 7.73 -19.19 -1.56
C ASP A 96 6.21 -19.30 -1.60
N LEU A 97 5.54 -19.12 -0.45
CA LEU A 97 4.07 -19.03 -0.38
C LEU A 97 3.55 -17.85 -1.20
N LEU A 98 4.17 -16.67 -1.06
CA LEU A 98 3.81 -15.50 -1.87
C LEU A 98 3.99 -15.78 -3.36
N ARG A 99 5.10 -16.41 -3.77
CA ARG A 99 5.38 -16.78 -5.15
C ARG A 99 4.28 -17.70 -5.69
N HIS A 100 3.92 -18.75 -4.96
CA HIS A 100 2.87 -19.67 -5.37
C HIS A 100 1.52 -18.97 -5.55
N TRP A 101 1.14 -18.12 -4.59
CA TRP A 101 -0.09 -17.34 -4.68
C TRP A 101 -0.07 -16.36 -5.86
N LEU A 102 1.07 -15.70 -6.12
CA LEU A 102 1.24 -14.78 -7.24
C LEU A 102 1.21 -15.51 -8.60
N GLU A 103 1.76 -16.71 -8.72
CA GLU A 103 1.72 -17.50 -9.96
C GLU A 103 0.28 -17.88 -10.34
N ILE A 104 -0.54 -18.25 -9.35
CA ILE A 104 -1.96 -18.57 -9.56
C ILE A 104 -2.79 -17.34 -9.94
N ASN A 105 -2.38 -16.16 -9.46
CA ASN A 105 -3.14 -14.91 -9.61
C ASN A 105 -2.47 -13.89 -10.54
N GLU A 106 -1.42 -14.28 -11.27
CA GLU A 106 -0.57 -13.34 -12.02
C GLU A 106 -1.40 -12.50 -12.97
N GLN A 107 -2.25 -13.14 -13.78
CA GLN A 107 -3.10 -12.48 -14.75
C GLN A 107 -4.01 -11.43 -14.08
N VAL A 108 -4.73 -11.81 -13.01
CA VAL A 108 -5.64 -10.90 -12.29
C VAL A 108 -4.90 -9.69 -11.72
N ILE A 109 -3.71 -9.91 -11.15
CA ILE A 109 -2.92 -8.83 -10.54
C ILE A 109 -2.34 -7.91 -11.62
N VAL A 110 -1.90 -8.45 -12.75
CA VAL A 110 -1.39 -7.69 -13.89
C VAL A 110 -2.51 -6.87 -14.55
N ASP A 111 -3.67 -7.47 -14.77
CA ASP A 111 -4.83 -6.81 -15.38
C ASP A 111 -5.36 -5.71 -14.48
N TYR A 112 -5.46 -5.97 -13.17
CA TYR A 112 -5.80 -4.93 -12.20
C TYR A 112 -4.74 -3.83 -12.16
N TRP A 113 -3.45 -4.17 -12.16
CA TRP A 113 -2.38 -3.18 -12.23
C TRP A 113 -2.48 -2.28 -13.46
N ASN A 114 -2.76 -2.83 -14.63
CA ASN A 114 -2.87 -2.07 -15.88
C ASN A 114 -4.18 -1.27 -16.00
N GLY A 115 -5.18 -1.57 -15.17
CA GLY A 115 -6.51 -0.99 -15.25
C GLY A 115 -7.44 -1.72 -16.23
N ASP A 116 -7.06 -2.91 -16.72
CA ASP A 116 -7.94 -3.78 -17.51
C ASP A 116 -9.07 -4.36 -16.63
N ILE A 117 -8.79 -4.56 -15.33
CA ILE A 117 -9.82 -4.67 -14.29
C ILE A 117 -9.94 -3.30 -13.62
N GLU A 118 -11.03 -2.58 -13.92
CA GLU A 118 -11.23 -1.21 -13.47
C GLU A 118 -11.62 -1.14 -11.98
N TYR A 119 -12.52 -2.02 -11.54
CA TYR A 119 -13.05 -2.00 -10.17
C TYR A 119 -12.30 -2.99 -9.27
N THR A 120 -11.90 -2.53 -8.09
CA THR A 120 -11.26 -3.35 -7.05
C THR A 120 -12.06 -4.61 -6.77
N GLU A 121 -13.39 -4.52 -6.74
CA GLU A 121 -14.26 -5.61 -6.30
C GLU A 121 -14.29 -6.78 -7.29
N ASP A 122 -14.11 -6.49 -8.58
CA ASP A 122 -13.96 -7.50 -9.63
C ASP A 122 -12.62 -8.21 -9.49
N ALA A 123 -11.54 -7.46 -9.24
CA ALA A 123 -10.23 -8.05 -8.96
C ALA A 123 -10.29 -8.95 -7.72
N LEU A 124 -10.90 -8.47 -6.63
CA LEU A 124 -11.05 -9.24 -5.40
C LEU A 124 -11.85 -10.54 -5.59
N SER A 125 -12.85 -10.51 -6.47
CA SER A 125 -13.71 -11.67 -6.77
C SER A 125 -13.01 -12.70 -7.66
N ALA A 126 -12.07 -12.25 -8.51
CA ALA A 126 -11.28 -13.13 -9.39
C ALA A 126 -10.06 -13.77 -8.69
N LEU A 127 -9.60 -13.21 -7.57
CA LEU A 127 -8.47 -13.75 -6.82
C LEU A 127 -8.80 -15.12 -6.20
N ARG A 128 -7.82 -16.03 -6.30
CA ARG A 128 -7.83 -17.36 -5.70
C ARG A 128 -6.91 -17.40 -4.49
N GLN A 129 -7.33 -18.06 -3.43
CA GLN A 129 -6.47 -18.40 -2.29
C GLN A 129 -5.63 -19.64 -2.58
N ILE A 130 -4.56 -19.82 -1.81
CA ILE A 130 -3.80 -21.08 -1.77
C ILE A 130 -4.08 -21.84 -0.47
N GLU A 131 -3.90 -23.16 -0.51
CA GLU A 131 -3.93 -24.02 0.68
C GLU A 131 -2.49 -24.52 0.93
N HIS A 132 -2.02 -24.50 2.17
CA HIS A 132 -0.64 -24.86 2.53
C HIS A 132 -0.49 -25.32 3.98
#